data_AF-A0A943ARW4-F1
#
_entry.id   AF-A0A943ARW4-F1
#
_cell.length_a   1.000
_cell.length_b   1.000
_cell.length_c   1.000
_cell.angle_alpha   90.00
_cell.angle_beta   90.00
_cell.angle_gamma   90.00
#
_symmetry.space_group_name_H-M   'P 1'
#
loop_
_entity.id
_entity.type
_entity.pdbx_description
1 polymer ?
#
loop_
_entity_poly.entity_id
_entity_poly.type
_entity_poly.pdbx_seq_one_letter_code
_entity_poly.pdbx_strand_id
1 'polypeptide(L)'
;MRRYLIYFPLLFLMVSCEIIEEDISGRAVTTIAPADDAEVPAGETLFRWRAVDRATGYELCVATEGRIVADTLLAADTLGLARSYGCRLRLEAGRYEWTVAAFNSGYETSSPALQLTVAEEPVSEEPEKSDNPESAEP
;
A
#
# COMPACT_ATOMS: atom_id res chain seq x y z
N MET A 1 -14.53 -53.35 29.01
CA MET A 1 -14.86 -51.91 29.14
C MET A 1 -13.65 -51.02 29.49
N ARG A 2 -12.60 -51.52 30.16
CA ARG A 2 -11.40 -50.74 30.56
C ARG A 2 -10.49 -50.22 29.42
N ARG A 3 -10.50 -50.86 28.25
CA ARG A 3 -9.65 -50.46 27.10
C ARG A 3 -10.18 -49.21 26.38
N TYR A 4 -11.49 -48.97 26.41
CA TYR A 4 -12.13 -47.82 25.78
C TYR A 4 -11.98 -46.51 26.57
N LEU A 5 -11.66 -46.60 27.87
CA LEU A 5 -11.38 -45.44 28.73
C LEU A 5 -10.07 -44.73 28.36
N ILE A 6 -9.14 -45.41 27.69
CA ILE A 6 -7.87 -44.82 27.22
C ILE A 6 -8.05 -44.20 25.81
N TYR A 7 -8.95 -44.73 25.00
CA TYR A 7 -9.19 -44.20 23.64
C TYR A 7 -9.94 -42.86 23.64
N PHE A 8 -10.77 -42.57 24.65
CA PHE A 8 -11.51 -41.30 24.75
C PHE A 8 -10.62 -40.06 24.88
N PRO A 9 -9.60 -40.00 25.78
CA PRO A 9 -8.65 -38.90 25.80
C PRO A 9 -7.68 -38.90 24.60
N LEU A 10 -7.34 -40.07 24.06
CA LEU A 10 -6.47 -40.18 22.87
C LEU A 10 -7.16 -39.62 21.60
N LEU A 11 -8.48 -39.77 21.51
CA LEU A 11 -9.31 -39.20 20.44
C LEU A 11 -9.40 -37.67 20.54
N PHE A 12 -9.36 -37.11 21.75
CA PHE A 12 -9.42 -35.67 22.00
C PHE A 12 -8.08 -34.96 21.72
N LEU A 13 -6.95 -35.68 21.79
CA LEU A 13 -5.60 -35.17 21.48
C LEU A 13 -5.35 -34.89 19.98
N MET A 14 -6.21 -35.38 19.09
CA MET A 14 -6.08 -35.20 17.63
C MET A 14 -6.85 -33.97 17.11
N VAL A 15 -7.56 -33.23 17.98
CA VAL A 15 -8.24 -31.99 17.59
C VAL A 15 -7.31 -30.81 17.86
N SER A 16 -6.26 -30.69 17.03
CA SER A 16 -5.61 -29.39 16.86
C SER A 16 -6.56 -28.52 16.05
N CYS A 17 -6.99 -27.39 16.61
CA CYS A 17 -7.72 -26.38 15.86
C CYS A 17 -6.72 -25.69 14.93
N GLU A 18 -6.52 -26.25 13.74
CA GLU A 18 -5.80 -25.54 12.69
C GLU A 18 -6.77 -24.54 12.08
N ILE A 19 -6.57 -23.25 12.35
CA ILE A 19 -7.23 -22.19 11.60
C ILE A 19 -6.54 -22.19 10.24
N ILE A 20 -7.14 -22.89 9.27
CA ILE A 20 -6.66 -22.93 7.90
C ILE A 20 -7.17 -21.68 7.21
N GLU A 21 -6.27 -20.75 6.93
CA GLU A 21 -6.58 -19.58 6.10
C GLU A 21 -6.81 -19.98 4.64
N GLU A 22 -7.57 -19.16 3.95
CA GLU A 22 -7.73 -19.29 2.51
C GLU A 22 -6.45 -18.86 1.79
N ASP A 23 -5.96 -19.68 0.86
CA ASP A 23 -4.80 -19.37 0.03
C ASP A 23 -5.11 -18.18 -0.88
N ILE A 24 -4.34 -17.09 -0.72
CA ILE A 24 -4.43 -15.86 -1.53
C ILE A 24 -3.28 -15.71 -2.53
N SER A 25 -2.31 -16.63 -2.59
CA SER A 25 -1.09 -16.49 -3.42
C SER A 25 -1.38 -16.43 -4.93
N GLY A 26 -2.54 -16.93 -5.38
CA GLY A 26 -3.01 -16.80 -6.76
C GLY A 26 -3.77 -15.49 -7.08
N ARG A 27 -3.96 -14.60 -6.11
CA ARG A 27 -4.77 -13.38 -6.23
C ARG A 27 -3.88 -12.13 -6.29
N ALA A 28 -3.34 -11.81 -7.46
CA ALA A 28 -2.46 -10.65 -7.61
C ALA A 28 -3.13 -9.35 -7.15
N VAL A 29 -2.38 -8.50 -6.43
CA VAL A 29 -2.88 -7.19 -6.00
C VAL A 29 -3.04 -6.29 -7.22
N THR A 30 -4.24 -5.74 -7.41
CA THR A 30 -4.50 -4.82 -8.53
C THR A 30 -4.38 -3.37 -8.07
N THR A 31 -3.37 -2.66 -8.56
CA THR A 31 -3.15 -1.23 -8.27
C THR A 31 -4.15 -0.33 -9.00
N ILE A 32 -4.43 0.83 -8.42
CA ILE A 32 -5.37 1.84 -8.94
C ILE A 32 -4.65 3.15 -9.22
N ALA A 33 -3.79 3.59 -8.30
CA ALA A 33 -3.02 4.82 -8.44
C ALA A 33 -1.75 4.77 -7.56
N PRO A 34 -0.66 5.43 -7.97
CA PRO A 34 -0.39 5.91 -9.33
C PRO A 34 -0.44 4.77 -10.37
N ALA A 35 -0.49 5.09 -11.67
CA ALA A 35 -0.32 4.06 -12.69
C ALA A 35 1.17 3.72 -12.85
N ASP A 36 1.48 2.64 -13.57
CA ASP A 36 2.85 2.37 -13.96
C ASP A 36 3.37 3.48 -14.89
N ASP A 37 4.63 3.86 -14.71
CA ASP A 37 5.29 5.01 -15.37
C ASP A 37 4.55 6.36 -15.20
N ALA A 38 3.73 6.51 -14.16
CA ALA A 38 3.03 7.78 -13.92
C ALA A 38 4.00 8.92 -13.54
N GLU A 39 3.62 10.14 -13.89
CA GLU A 39 4.30 11.37 -13.47
C GLU A 39 3.35 12.22 -12.62
N VAL A 40 3.81 12.63 -11.43
CA VAL A 40 3.03 13.41 -10.46
C VAL A 40 3.87 14.57 -9.92
N PRO A 41 3.28 15.69 -9.47
CA PRO A 41 4.04 16.75 -8.82
C PRO A 41 4.57 16.29 -7.44
N ALA A 42 5.68 16.89 -7.01
CA ALA A 42 6.20 16.74 -5.65
C ALA A 42 5.15 17.13 -4.61
N GLY A 43 5.22 16.49 -3.44
CA GLY A 43 4.22 16.63 -2.39
C GLY A 43 3.46 15.33 -2.11
N GLU A 44 2.17 15.45 -1.79
CA GLU A 44 1.36 14.31 -1.35
C GLU A 44 0.94 13.42 -2.52
N THR A 45 1.40 12.17 -2.52
CA THR A 45 0.97 11.12 -3.45
C THR A 45 0.09 10.10 -2.74
N LEU A 46 -1.06 9.80 -3.34
CA LEU A 46 -1.98 8.76 -2.86
C LEU A 46 -1.76 7.45 -3.60
N PHE A 47 -1.20 6.47 -2.89
CA PHE A 47 -1.12 5.08 -3.33
C PHE A 47 -2.44 4.39 -3.04
N ARG A 48 -3.00 3.70 -4.02
CA ARG A 48 -4.31 3.05 -3.91
C ARG A 48 -4.36 1.75 -4.69
N TRP A 49 -4.98 0.73 -4.10
CA TRP A 49 -5.13 -0.61 -4.70
C TRP A 49 -6.49 -1.21 -4.35
N ARG A 50 -6.92 -2.21 -5.13
CA ARG A 50 -8.15 -2.97 -4.87
C ARG A 50 -7.93 -3.90 -3.67
N ALA A 51 -8.98 -4.09 -2.88
CA ALA A 51 -8.98 -5.10 -1.84
C ALA A 51 -8.82 -6.50 -2.45
N VAL A 52 -7.93 -7.30 -1.85
CA VAL A 52 -7.82 -8.73 -2.09
C VAL A 52 -8.71 -9.44 -1.09
N ASP A 53 -9.60 -10.30 -1.60
CA ASP A 53 -10.47 -11.11 -0.74
C ASP A 53 -9.62 -12.00 0.17
N ARG A 54 -10.03 -12.10 1.45
CA ARG A 54 -9.32 -12.83 2.53
C ARG A 54 -7.93 -12.31 2.92
N ALA A 55 -7.50 -11.15 2.43
CA ALA A 55 -6.34 -10.48 2.99
C ALA A 55 -6.70 -9.89 4.36
N THR A 56 -5.82 -10.07 5.35
CA THR A 56 -5.95 -9.45 6.68
C THR A 56 -5.14 -8.16 6.79
N GLY A 57 -4.23 -7.93 5.85
CA GLY A 57 -3.44 -6.70 5.78
C GLY A 57 -2.72 -6.53 4.46
N TYR A 58 -2.06 -5.38 4.34
CA TYR A 58 -1.27 -5.00 3.19
C TYR A 58 0.04 -4.36 3.64
N GLU A 59 1.08 -4.51 2.84
CA GLU A 59 2.36 -3.82 2.97
C GLU A 59 2.58 -2.96 1.73
N LEU A 60 2.73 -1.65 1.91
CA LEU A 60 3.16 -0.73 0.87
C LEU A 60 4.65 -0.48 1.03
N CYS A 61 5.43 -0.88 0.02
CA CYS A 61 6.85 -0.57 -0.06
C CYS A 61 7.07 0.46 -1.17
N VAL A 62 7.82 1.53 -0.86
CA VAL A 62 8.25 2.56 -1.81
C VAL A 62 9.75 2.74 -1.66
N ALA A 63 10.47 2.65 -2.77
CA ALA A 63 11.93 2.75 -2.80
C ALA A 63 12.41 3.72 -3.88
N THR A 64 13.60 4.27 -3.69
CA THR A 64 14.31 5.07 -4.70
C THR A 64 15.78 4.65 -4.71
N GLU A 65 16.33 4.37 -5.89
CA GLU A 65 17.74 3.98 -6.07
C GLU A 65 18.21 2.85 -5.11
N GLY A 66 17.33 1.86 -4.87
CA GLY A 66 17.61 0.73 -3.97
C GLY A 66 17.53 1.06 -2.48
N ARG A 67 17.04 2.25 -2.10
CA ARG A 67 16.79 2.65 -0.71
C ARG A 67 15.30 2.66 -0.43
N ILE A 68 14.88 2.04 0.66
CA ILE A 68 13.49 2.09 1.14
C ILE A 68 13.20 3.50 1.65
N VAL A 69 12.17 4.11 1.08
CA VAL A 69 11.62 5.42 1.46
C VAL A 69 10.45 5.24 2.42
N ALA A 70 9.62 4.23 2.16
CA ALA A 70 8.52 3.84 3.03
C ALA A 70 8.31 2.33 2.98
N ASP A 71 8.01 1.76 4.14
CA ASP A 71 7.56 0.38 4.33
C ASP A 71 6.43 0.45 5.37
N THR A 72 5.19 0.32 4.90
CA THR A 72 4.00 0.64 5.69
C THR A 72 3.03 -0.52 5.70
N LEU A 73 2.70 -1.01 6.90
CA LEU A 73 1.67 -2.02 7.13
C LEU A 73 0.29 -1.38 7.34
N LEU A 74 -0.71 -1.87 6.63
CA LEU A 74 -2.11 -1.47 6.73
C LEU A 74 -2.98 -2.68 7.10
N ALA A 75 -3.73 -2.57 8.19
CA ALA A 75 -4.71 -3.60 8.55
C ALA A 75 -5.93 -3.53 7.63
N ALA A 76 -6.39 -4.70 7.17
CA ALA A 76 -7.65 -4.79 6.45
C ALA A 76 -8.84 -4.67 7.41
N ASP A 77 -9.91 -4.03 6.97
CA ASP A 77 -11.20 -4.04 7.66
C ASP A 77 -11.69 -5.47 7.91
N THR A 78 -12.05 -5.77 9.15
CA THR A 78 -12.49 -7.10 9.59
C THR A 78 -13.88 -7.47 9.07
N LEU A 79 -14.67 -6.49 8.61
CA LEU A 79 -15.97 -6.73 8.01
C LEU A 79 -15.89 -7.09 6.51
N GLY A 80 -14.71 -6.95 5.88
CA GLY A 80 -14.52 -7.25 4.46
C GLY A 80 -15.34 -6.38 3.51
N LEU A 81 -15.80 -5.20 3.97
CA LEU A 81 -16.67 -4.31 3.17
C LEU A 81 -15.87 -3.36 2.28
N ALA A 82 -14.62 -3.08 2.64
CA ALA A 82 -13.74 -2.21 1.87
C ALA A 82 -13.47 -2.80 0.48
N ARG A 83 -13.60 -1.97 -0.56
CA ARG A 83 -13.30 -2.35 -1.95
C ARG A 83 -11.89 -1.96 -2.38
N SER A 84 -11.25 -1.08 -1.64
CA SER A 84 -9.91 -0.57 -1.90
C SER A 84 -9.30 -0.04 -0.62
N TYR A 85 -7.96 -0.05 -0.59
CA TYR A 85 -7.16 0.58 0.46
C TYR A 85 -6.20 1.58 -0.18
N GLY A 86 -5.66 2.48 0.62
CA GLY A 86 -4.65 3.41 0.16
C GLY A 86 -3.89 4.07 1.29
N CYS A 87 -2.71 4.58 0.95
CA CYS A 87 -1.81 5.27 1.85
C CYS A 87 -1.28 6.54 1.18
N ARG A 88 -1.20 7.63 1.94
CA ARG A 88 -0.65 8.90 1.47
C ARG A 88 0.78 9.03 1.95
N LEU A 89 1.68 9.35 1.04
CA LEU A 89 3.06 9.64 1.36
C LEU A 89 3.44 10.98 0.72
N ARG A 90 4.26 11.76 1.42
CA ARG A 90 4.86 12.96 0.85
C ARG A 90 6.18 12.55 0.20
N LEU A 91 6.31 12.80 -1.10
CA LEU A 91 7.49 12.48 -1.89
C LEU A 91 8.11 13.75 -2.45
N GLU A 92 9.44 13.80 -2.44
CA GLU A 92 10.22 14.83 -3.11
C GLU A 92 10.40 14.47 -4.58
N ALA A 93 10.90 15.40 -5.39
CA ALA A 93 11.19 15.12 -6.80
C ALA A 93 12.21 13.96 -6.93
N GLY A 94 11.93 13.03 -7.84
CA GLY A 94 12.75 11.84 -8.01
C GLY A 94 12.04 10.70 -8.71
N ARG A 95 12.76 9.61 -8.95
CA ARG A 95 12.21 8.36 -9.49
C ARG A 95 12.05 7.35 -8.36
N TYR A 96 10.88 6.73 -8.31
CA TYR A 96 10.50 5.75 -7.30
C TYR A 96 10.01 4.46 -7.96
N GLU A 97 10.19 3.37 -7.23
CA GLU A 97 9.55 2.09 -7.46
C GLU A 97 8.65 1.79 -6.27
N TRP A 98 7.47 1.24 -6.51
CA TRP A 98 6.58 0.85 -5.43
C TRP A 98 5.85 -0.46 -5.71
N THR A 99 5.56 -1.17 -4.62
CA THR A 99 4.85 -2.45 -4.61
C THR A 99 3.82 -2.46 -3.48
N VAL A 100 2.81 -3.31 -3.64
CA VAL A 100 1.88 -3.65 -2.56
C VAL A 100 1.81 -5.15 -2.42
N ALA A 101 2.14 -5.65 -1.22
CA ALA A 101 1.85 -7.03 -0.82
C ALA A 101 0.53 -7.08 -0.06
N ALA A 102 -0.28 -8.09 -0.31
CA ALA A 102 -1.44 -8.45 0.51
C ALA A 102 -1.12 -9.77 1.22
N PHE A 103 -1.43 -9.85 2.52
CA PHE A 103 -1.11 -11.01 3.33
C PHE A 103 -2.26 -11.42 4.24
N ASN A 104 -2.26 -12.71 4.59
CA ASN A 104 -2.96 -13.25 5.75
C ASN A 104 -1.98 -14.08 6.61
N SER A 105 -2.48 -14.82 7.60
CA SER A 105 -1.59 -15.52 8.54
C SER A 105 -0.77 -16.66 7.94
N GLY A 106 -1.12 -17.14 6.74
CA GLY A 106 -0.43 -18.26 6.07
C GLY A 106 0.07 -17.97 4.66
N TYR A 107 -0.42 -16.92 4.01
CA TYR A 107 -0.21 -16.68 2.57
C TYR A 107 0.02 -15.20 2.26
N GLU A 108 0.74 -14.97 1.17
CA GLU A 108 1.05 -13.64 0.64
C GLU A 108 0.93 -13.63 -0.90
N THR A 109 0.61 -12.46 -1.45
CA THR A 109 0.57 -12.16 -2.87
C THR A 109 0.96 -10.69 -3.08
N SER A 110 1.60 -10.36 -4.20
CA SER A 110 2.11 -9.01 -4.45
C SER A 110 1.65 -8.44 -5.79
N SER A 111 1.63 -7.13 -5.90
CA SER A 111 1.57 -6.43 -7.18
C SER A 111 2.89 -6.61 -7.95
N PRO A 112 2.91 -6.35 -9.27
CA PRO A 112 4.16 -6.00 -9.95
C PRO A 112 4.82 -4.78 -9.28
N ALA A 113 6.10 -4.59 -9.53
CA ALA A 113 6.77 -3.32 -9.27
C ALA A 113 6.30 -2.27 -10.28
N LEU A 114 5.88 -1.10 -9.80
CA LEU A 114 5.45 0.02 -10.64
C LEU A 114 6.42 1.18 -10.51
N GLN A 115 6.68 1.85 -11.62
CA GLN A 115 7.50 3.06 -11.66
C GLN A 115 6.66 4.31 -11.43
N LEU A 116 7.23 5.26 -10.70
CA LEU A 116 6.66 6.58 -10.45
C LEU A 116 7.73 7.64 -10.61
N THR A 117 7.44 8.68 -11.39
CA THR A 117 8.26 9.89 -11.47
C THR A 117 7.55 11.01 -10.71
N VAL A 118 8.26 11.62 -9.76
CA VAL A 118 7.81 12.80 -9.04
C VAL A 118 8.55 14.00 -9.62
N ALA A 119 7.84 14.88 -10.29
CA ALA A 119 8.38 16.10 -10.88
C ALA A 119 8.49 17.21 -9.82
N GLU A 120 9.46 18.10 -9.97
CA GLU A 120 9.54 19.30 -9.13
C GLU A 120 8.24 20.12 -9.24
N GLU A 121 7.80 20.71 -8.12
CA GLU A 121 6.67 21.64 -8.17
C GLU A 121 7.02 22.78 -9.14
N PRO A 122 6.14 23.14 -10.08
CA PRO A 122 6.38 24.31 -10.91
C PRO A 122 6.43 25.53 -9.98
N VAL A 123 7.58 26.20 -9.95
CA VAL A 123 7.73 27.48 -9.25
C VAL A 123 6.64 28.40 -9.77
N SER A 124 5.67 28.77 -8.93
CA SER A 124 4.66 29.74 -9.33
C SER A 124 5.36 31.07 -9.53
N GLU A 125 5.49 31.51 -10.78
CA GLU A 125 5.82 32.91 -11.07
C GLU A 125 4.65 33.77 -10.57
N GLU A 126 4.76 34.27 -9.34
CA GLU A 126 3.89 35.33 -8.85
C GLU A 126 4.13 36.55 -9.76
N PRO A 127 3.09 37.14 -10.38
CA PRO A 127 3.30 38.24 -11.29
C PRO A 127 3.99 39.37 -10.52
N GLU A 128 5.19 39.75 -10.98
CA GLU A 128 5.88 40.94 -10.46
C GLU A 128 4.87 42.08 -10.47
N LYS A 129 4.53 42.56 -9.28
CA LYS A 129 3.79 43.79 -9.11
C LYS A 129 4.65 44.88 -9.73
N SER A 130 4.28 45.30 -10.93
CA SER A 130 4.85 46.44 -11.65
C SER A 130 4.77 47.69 -10.77
N ASP A 131 5.81 47.94 -9.97
CA ASP A 131 6.05 49.23 -9.36
C ASP A 131 6.38 50.21 -10.50
N ASN A 132 5.34 50.89 -10.99
CA ASN A 132 5.50 52.00 -11.91
C ASN A 132 5.84 53.25 -11.10
N PRO A 133 7.06 53.84 -11.22
CA PRO A 133 7.36 55.12 -10.62
C PRO A 133 7.12 56.21 -11.68
N GLU A 134 5.89 56.66 -11.84
CA GLU A 134 5.59 57.80 -12.72
C GLU A 134 4.37 58.54 -12.15
N SER A 135 4.40 59.81 -11.75
CA SER A 135 5.37 60.88 -11.96
C SER A 135 5.45 61.78 -10.72
N ALA A 136 6.64 62.30 -10.45
CA ALA A 136 6.80 63.52 -9.68
C ALA A 136 6.44 64.74 -10.54
N GLU A 137 5.64 65.62 -9.94
CA GLU A 137 5.58 67.10 -10.10
C GLU A 137 5.06 67.72 -11.41
N PRO A 138 4.60 69.00 -11.39
CA PRO A 138 4.71 70.02 -10.33
C PRO A 138 3.40 70.50 -9.67
#